data_AF-A0A6A6X4Q9-F1
#
_entry.id   AF-A0A6A6X4Q9-F1
#
_cell.length_a   1.000
_cell.length_b   1.000
_cell.length_c   1.000
_cell.angle_alpha   90.00
_cell.angle_beta   90.00
_cell.angle_gamma   90.00
#
_symmetry.space_group_name_H-M   'P 1'
#
loop_
_entity.id
_entity.type
_entity.pdbx_description
1 polymer ?
#
loop_
_entity_poly.entity_id
_entity_poly.type
_entity_poly.pdbx_seq_one_letter_code
_entity_poly.pdbx_strand_id
1 'polypeptide(L)'
;DLEAKGVKVQCSVCDIGNRQVLEDTIQKASTTMPPIKGCFQAAMVLQDRPFGTMSYAEWTESVRPKVQGSWNLHTVLPSGMDFFLMLASTSGILGNAGQSNNAAGNTFLDALAQYRTALGEKAVALDLGMILGEGFVIENKDFQAKLLRLNLLQPLKQEDIFSIFDFYCNPDTRIDSTKASQVTTGIELPASILQSGREVPEALQRSLFSLLHQIQPNRAVITTGTANAQDVSELLKEATTVQEAAAIIAEALKNKLCKLLGVELDERSVNDRMESFGVNSLLALELRNWLLRDVRAELAVFEILGDSKLGDIGLLAARKSLLIRKEGRET
;
A
#
# COMPACT_ATOMS: atom_id res chain seq x y z
N ASP A 1 29.60 14.23 -5.89
CA ASP A 1 29.60 13.67 -4.51
C ASP A 1 30.35 12.36 -4.37
N LEU A 2 30.01 11.30 -5.12
CA LEU A 2 30.71 10.00 -5.01
C LEU A 2 32.20 10.08 -5.38
N GLU A 3 32.52 10.75 -6.49
CA GLU A 3 33.92 10.93 -6.93
C GLU A 3 34.75 11.74 -5.91
N ALA A 4 34.12 12.71 -5.23
CA ALA A 4 34.77 13.47 -4.15
C ALA A 4 35.10 12.60 -2.92
N LYS A 5 34.44 11.45 -2.77
CA LYS A 5 34.74 10.41 -1.77
C LYS A 5 35.73 9.35 -2.28
N GLY A 6 36.33 9.55 -3.45
CA GLY A 6 37.30 8.62 -4.06
C GLY A 6 36.67 7.44 -4.79
N VAL A 7 35.35 7.41 -4.99
CA VAL A 7 34.67 6.36 -5.75
C VAL A 7 34.84 6.62 -7.24
N LYS A 8 35.32 5.62 -7.99
CA LYS A 8 35.36 5.70 -9.46
C LYS A 8 33.96 5.47 -10.01
N VAL A 9 33.39 6.47 -10.68
CA VAL A 9 32.04 6.42 -11.25
C VAL A 9 32.12 6.45 -12.78
N GLN A 10 31.26 5.69 -13.44
CA GLN A 10 31.06 5.76 -14.87
C GLN A 10 29.56 5.79 -15.16
N CYS A 11 29.09 6.84 -15.84
CA CYS A 11 27.70 7.00 -16.27
C CYS A 11 27.60 6.79 -17.78
N SER A 12 27.25 5.58 -18.19
CA SER A 12 27.07 5.24 -19.61
C SER A 12 25.61 5.40 -20.03
N VAL A 13 25.37 5.95 -21.22
CA VAL A 13 24.03 5.94 -21.84
C VAL A 13 23.74 4.53 -22.34
N CYS A 14 22.79 3.84 -21.70
CA CYS A 14 22.46 2.46 -22.02
C CYS A 14 20.98 2.17 -21.77
N ASP A 15 20.23 1.86 -22.83
CA ASP A 15 18.91 1.24 -22.72
C ASP A 15 19.09 -0.27 -22.50
N ILE A 16 18.93 -0.73 -21.27
CA ILE A 16 19.04 -2.15 -20.92
C ILE A 16 18.01 -3.03 -21.64
N GLY A 17 16.91 -2.46 -22.13
CA GLY A 17 15.93 -3.13 -22.98
C GLY A 17 16.45 -3.38 -24.40
N ASN A 18 17.63 -2.87 -24.76
CA ASN A 18 18.35 -3.21 -25.99
C ASN A 18 19.62 -4.00 -25.63
N ARG A 19 19.60 -5.30 -25.96
CA ARG A 19 20.67 -6.23 -25.60
C ARG A 19 22.04 -5.84 -26.19
N GLN A 20 22.09 -5.43 -27.45
CA GLN A 20 23.36 -5.07 -28.10
C GLN A 20 23.98 -3.84 -27.45
N VAL A 21 23.16 -2.83 -27.15
CA VAL A 21 23.62 -1.61 -26.46
C VAL A 21 24.16 -1.94 -25.06
N LEU A 22 23.52 -2.87 -24.34
CA LEU A 22 23.98 -3.34 -23.05
C LEU A 22 25.33 -4.07 -23.14
N GLU A 23 25.45 -5.02 -24.08
CA GLU A 23 26.70 -5.77 -24.32
C GLU A 23 27.85 -4.83 -24.66
N ASP A 24 27.64 -3.90 -25.60
CA ASP A 24 28.64 -2.90 -26.00
C ASP A 24 29.05 -2.00 -24.81
N THR A 25 28.08 -1.65 -23.96
CA THR A 25 28.32 -0.81 -22.78
C THR A 25 29.16 -1.54 -21.74
N ILE A 26 28.83 -2.80 -21.45
CA ILE A 26 29.58 -3.63 -20.49
C ILE A 26 31.00 -3.90 -21.03
N GLN A 27 31.14 -4.19 -22.32
CA GLN A 27 32.44 -4.40 -22.95
C GLN A 27 33.31 -3.15 -22.91
N LYS A 28 32.75 -1.96 -23.11
CA LYS A 28 33.49 -0.70 -22.95
C LYS A 28 33.88 -0.47 -21.49
N ALA A 29 32.96 -0.67 -20.56
CA ALA A 29 33.22 -0.49 -19.13
C ALA A 29 34.34 -1.43 -18.64
N SER A 30 34.37 -2.69 -19.08
CA SER A 30 35.38 -3.67 -18.64
C SER A 30 36.82 -3.29 -19.02
N THR A 31 37.02 -2.38 -19.99
CA THR A 31 38.37 -1.86 -20.33
C THR A 31 38.89 -0.83 -19.33
N THR A 32 38.01 -0.22 -18.52
CA THR A 32 38.36 0.88 -17.63
C THR A 32 37.96 0.65 -16.16
N MET A 33 37.04 -0.29 -15.90
CA MET A 33 36.43 -0.56 -14.60
C MET A 33 36.80 -1.95 -14.10
N PRO A 34 36.78 -2.19 -12.77
CA PRO A 34 37.00 -3.51 -12.20
C PRO A 34 35.91 -4.52 -12.62
N PRO A 35 36.14 -5.83 -12.43
CA PRO A 35 35.13 -6.86 -12.68
C PRO A 35 33.81 -6.58 -11.96
N ILE A 36 32.69 -6.83 -12.63
CA ILE A 36 31.36 -6.63 -12.06
C ILE A 36 31.11 -7.69 -10.98
N LYS A 37 30.86 -7.22 -9.77
CA LYS A 37 30.58 -8.06 -8.60
C LYS A 37 29.12 -8.04 -8.15
N GLY A 38 28.33 -7.11 -8.65
CA GLY A 38 26.90 -7.13 -8.38
C GLY A 38 26.11 -6.21 -9.29
N CYS A 39 24.79 -6.37 -9.25
CA CYS A 39 23.85 -5.64 -10.07
C CYS A 39 22.72 -5.08 -9.22
N PHE A 40 22.48 -3.77 -9.36
CA PHE A 40 21.22 -3.13 -8.97
C PHE A 40 20.40 -2.90 -10.23
N GLN A 41 19.24 -3.53 -10.31
CA GLN A 41 18.25 -3.24 -11.34
C GLN A 41 17.17 -2.32 -10.75
N ALA A 42 17.30 -1.03 -11.06
CA ALA A 42 16.41 0.05 -10.62
C ALA A 42 15.66 0.75 -11.78
N ALA A 43 15.78 0.24 -13.02
CA ALA A 43 15.13 0.84 -14.18
C ALA A 43 13.60 0.72 -14.10
N MET A 44 12.93 1.86 -14.27
CA MET A 44 11.47 1.94 -14.18
C MET A 44 10.96 3.04 -15.10
N VAL A 45 9.82 2.76 -15.74
CA VAL A 45 8.99 3.76 -16.42
C VAL A 45 7.55 3.53 -15.98
N LEU A 46 6.84 4.59 -15.63
CA LEU A 46 5.45 4.53 -15.17
C LEU A 46 4.52 5.10 -16.24
N GLN A 47 3.46 4.36 -16.54
CA GLN A 47 2.41 4.73 -17.49
C GLN A 47 1.05 4.35 -16.88
N ASP A 48 0.58 5.17 -15.94
CA ASP A 48 -0.61 4.86 -15.15
C ASP A 48 -1.89 5.08 -15.98
N ARG A 49 -2.60 3.99 -16.27
CA ARG A 49 -3.84 4.01 -17.05
C ARG A 49 -4.74 2.83 -16.66
N PRO A 50 -6.07 2.99 -16.53
CA PRO A 50 -6.96 1.85 -16.40
C PRO A 50 -6.72 0.87 -17.55
N PHE A 51 -6.62 -0.44 -17.24
CA PHE A 51 -6.23 -1.47 -18.20
C PHE A 51 -7.04 -1.44 -19.50
N GLY A 52 -8.37 -1.27 -19.40
CA GLY A 52 -9.26 -1.20 -20.58
C GLY A 52 -9.03 0.00 -21.50
N THR A 53 -8.27 1.01 -21.05
CA THR A 53 -7.92 2.21 -21.84
C THR A 53 -6.42 2.35 -22.07
N MET A 54 -5.61 1.37 -21.66
CA MET A 54 -4.17 1.37 -21.82
C MET A 54 -3.80 0.94 -23.23
N SER A 55 -3.05 1.79 -23.93
CA SER A 55 -2.51 1.44 -25.24
C SER A 55 -1.38 0.41 -25.11
N TYR A 56 -1.16 -0.34 -26.18
CA TYR A 56 -0.04 -1.29 -26.24
C TYR A 56 1.34 -0.59 -26.13
N ALA A 57 1.44 0.66 -26.60
CA ALA A 57 2.66 1.45 -26.47
C ALA A 57 2.96 1.79 -25.00
N GLU A 58 1.97 2.30 -24.26
CA GLU A 58 2.08 2.60 -22.82
C GLU A 58 2.38 1.32 -22.00
N TRP A 59 1.76 0.20 -22.36
CA TRP A 59 2.08 -1.10 -21.77
C TRP A 59 3.55 -1.48 -21.99
N THR A 60 3.97 -1.50 -23.26
CA THR A 60 5.32 -1.93 -23.64
C THR A 60 6.39 -1.03 -23.04
N GLU A 61 6.17 0.28 -23.02
CA GLU A 61 7.11 1.26 -22.48
C GLU A 61 7.36 1.04 -20.98
N SER A 62 6.30 0.77 -20.20
CA SER A 62 6.43 0.52 -18.76
C SER A 62 7.04 -0.86 -18.45
N VAL A 63 6.68 -1.89 -19.22
CA VAL A 63 7.10 -3.28 -18.95
C VAL A 63 8.52 -3.56 -19.43
N ARG A 64 8.93 -3.00 -20.57
CA ARG A 64 10.23 -3.28 -21.23
C ARG A 64 11.46 -3.13 -20.31
N PRO A 65 11.64 -2.05 -19.52
CA PRO A 65 12.82 -1.93 -18.67
C PRO A 65 12.89 -3.01 -17.58
N LYS A 66 11.75 -3.42 -17.00
CA LYS A 66 11.70 -4.45 -15.96
C LYS A 66 11.76 -5.87 -16.53
N VAL A 67 11.11 -6.14 -17.66
CA VAL A 67 11.07 -7.48 -18.26
C VAL A 67 12.28 -7.73 -19.15
N GLN A 68 12.30 -7.11 -20.33
CA GLN A 68 13.38 -7.31 -21.30
C GLN A 68 14.72 -6.84 -20.73
N GLY A 69 14.72 -5.71 -20.03
CA GLY A 69 15.94 -5.15 -19.43
C GLY A 69 16.58 -6.09 -18.42
N SER A 70 15.80 -6.63 -17.50
CA SER A 70 16.31 -7.55 -16.46
C SER A 70 16.68 -8.92 -17.02
N TRP A 71 15.97 -9.40 -18.04
CA TRP A 71 16.37 -10.61 -18.76
C TRP A 71 17.72 -10.41 -19.47
N ASN A 72 17.90 -9.28 -20.16
CA ASN A 72 19.17 -8.95 -20.80
C ASN A 72 20.29 -8.88 -19.77
N LEU A 73 20.10 -8.17 -18.65
CA LEU A 73 21.05 -8.14 -17.53
C LEU A 73 21.39 -9.54 -17.02
N HIS A 74 20.39 -10.40 -16.83
CA HIS A 74 20.59 -11.78 -16.41
C HIS A 74 21.50 -12.56 -17.38
N THR A 75 21.31 -12.38 -18.69
CA THR A 75 22.05 -13.12 -19.71
C THR A 75 23.43 -12.55 -20.06
N VAL A 76 23.65 -11.25 -19.88
CA VAL A 76 24.87 -10.56 -20.31
C VAL A 76 25.87 -10.41 -19.17
N LEU A 77 25.39 -10.22 -17.93
CA LEU A 77 26.27 -10.09 -16.77
C LEU A 77 26.93 -11.43 -16.41
N PRO A 78 28.13 -11.39 -15.80
CA PRO A 78 28.82 -12.61 -15.40
C PRO A 78 28.03 -13.41 -14.34
N SER A 79 28.23 -14.72 -14.32
CA SER A 79 27.77 -15.62 -13.26
C SER A 79 28.58 -15.43 -11.97
N GLY A 80 28.03 -15.88 -10.84
CA GLY A 80 28.75 -15.88 -9.56
C GLY A 80 29.01 -14.48 -8.98
N MET A 81 28.12 -13.53 -9.26
CA MET A 81 28.13 -12.22 -8.62
C MET A 81 27.79 -12.34 -7.13
N ASP A 82 28.30 -11.40 -6.33
CA ASP A 82 28.06 -11.31 -4.90
C ASP A 82 26.59 -10.94 -4.59
N PHE A 83 25.93 -10.21 -5.50
CA PHE A 83 24.51 -9.88 -5.41
C PHE A 83 23.87 -9.55 -6.78
N PHE A 84 22.59 -9.88 -6.94
CA PHE A 84 21.72 -9.40 -8.02
C PHE A 84 20.41 -8.90 -7.41
N LEU A 85 20.31 -7.59 -7.18
CA LEU A 85 19.20 -6.97 -6.47
C LEU A 85 18.30 -6.24 -7.46
N MET A 86 17.02 -6.60 -7.49
CA MET A 86 16.00 -5.98 -8.33
C MET A 86 15.04 -5.16 -7.48
N LEU A 87 14.88 -3.89 -7.82
CA LEU A 87 13.88 -3.02 -7.19
C LEU A 87 12.52 -3.25 -7.86
N ALA A 88 11.73 -4.10 -7.20
CA ALA A 88 10.33 -4.33 -7.48
C ALA A 88 9.47 -3.40 -6.62
N SER A 89 8.18 -3.69 -6.50
CA SER A 89 7.26 -2.87 -5.73
C SER A 89 6.14 -3.74 -5.19
N THR A 90 5.71 -3.44 -3.95
CA THR A 90 4.55 -4.09 -3.32
C THR A 90 3.28 -3.98 -4.18
N SER A 91 3.22 -3.05 -5.14
CA SER A 91 2.16 -2.97 -6.15
C SER A 91 2.01 -4.24 -7.00
N GLY A 92 3.06 -5.04 -7.20
CA GLY A 92 2.99 -6.35 -7.84
C GLY A 92 2.18 -7.38 -7.03
N ILE A 93 2.11 -7.21 -5.71
CA ILE A 93 1.45 -8.14 -4.78
C ILE A 93 0.04 -7.66 -4.41
N LEU A 94 -0.10 -6.39 -4.03
CA LEU A 94 -1.38 -5.81 -3.66
C LEU A 94 -2.21 -5.37 -4.87
N GLY A 95 -1.57 -5.06 -5.98
CA GLY A 95 -2.17 -4.33 -7.08
C GLY A 95 -2.28 -2.84 -6.77
N ASN A 96 -2.32 -2.02 -7.82
CA ASN A 96 -2.66 -0.61 -7.72
C ASN A 96 -3.48 -0.19 -8.95
N ALA A 97 -4.51 0.63 -8.73
CA ALA A 97 -5.43 1.03 -9.78
C ALA A 97 -4.68 1.83 -10.86
N GLY A 98 -4.78 1.36 -12.11
CA GLY A 98 -4.09 1.97 -13.25
C GLY A 98 -2.66 1.49 -13.49
N GLN A 99 -2.13 0.57 -12.66
CA GLN A 99 -0.74 0.14 -12.73
C GLN A 99 -0.58 -1.34 -13.13
N SER A 100 -1.46 -1.85 -14.00
CA SER A 100 -1.40 -3.26 -14.44
C SER A 100 -0.09 -3.60 -15.17
N ASN A 101 0.45 -2.65 -15.95
CA ASN A 101 1.74 -2.76 -16.62
C ASN A 101 2.92 -2.81 -15.62
N ASN A 102 2.96 -1.87 -14.67
CA ASN A 102 3.98 -1.84 -13.64
C ASN A 102 3.90 -3.09 -12.74
N ALA A 103 2.71 -3.51 -12.33
CA ALA A 103 2.50 -4.75 -11.56
C ALA A 103 3.04 -5.98 -12.31
N ALA A 104 2.75 -6.11 -13.61
CA ALA A 104 3.31 -7.18 -14.44
C ALA A 104 4.85 -7.14 -14.46
N GLY A 105 5.44 -5.96 -14.64
CA GLY A 105 6.88 -5.77 -14.57
C GLY A 105 7.48 -6.17 -13.22
N ASN A 106 6.86 -5.80 -12.11
CA ASN A 106 7.33 -6.16 -10.76
C ASN A 106 7.24 -7.67 -10.51
N THR A 107 6.11 -8.30 -10.83
CA THR A 107 5.94 -9.75 -10.67
C THR A 107 6.90 -10.57 -11.55
N PHE A 108 7.35 -10.03 -12.69
CA PHE A 108 8.41 -10.64 -13.48
C PHE A 108 9.76 -10.60 -12.75
N LEU A 109 10.10 -9.49 -12.07
CA LEU A 109 11.33 -9.40 -11.27
C LEU A 109 11.31 -10.43 -10.13
N ASP A 110 10.16 -10.60 -9.47
CA ASP A 110 9.97 -11.62 -8.43
C ASP A 110 10.24 -13.02 -8.97
N ALA A 111 9.64 -13.34 -10.11
CA ALA A 111 9.85 -14.63 -10.79
C ALA A 111 11.30 -14.81 -11.26
N LEU A 112 11.96 -13.75 -11.74
CA LEU A 112 13.36 -13.79 -12.16
C LEU A 112 14.30 -14.01 -10.97
N ALA A 113 14.01 -13.45 -9.80
CA ALA A 113 14.78 -13.70 -8.59
C ALA A 113 14.71 -15.17 -8.17
N GLN A 114 13.50 -15.73 -8.20
CA GLN A 114 13.27 -17.16 -7.94
C GLN A 114 13.98 -18.03 -8.97
N TYR A 115 13.94 -17.65 -10.25
CA TYR A 115 14.62 -18.36 -11.32
C TYR A 115 16.15 -18.37 -11.13
N ARG A 116 16.76 -17.21 -10.87
CA ARG A 116 18.20 -17.10 -10.63
C ARG A 116 18.63 -17.90 -9.40
N THR A 117 17.90 -17.80 -8.30
CA THR A 117 18.22 -18.56 -7.08
C THR A 117 18.06 -20.07 -7.27
N ALA A 118 17.11 -20.52 -8.07
CA ALA A 118 16.99 -21.93 -8.46
C ALA A 118 18.19 -22.44 -9.30
N LEU A 119 18.91 -21.56 -9.99
CA LEU A 119 20.17 -21.86 -10.68
C LEU A 119 21.40 -21.81 -9.77
N GLY A 120 21.23 -21.52 -8.47
CA GLY A 120 22.33 -21.32 -7.52
C GLY A 120 22.99 -19.93 -7.60
N GLU A 121 22.42 -19.01 -8.37
CA GLU A 121 22.88 -17.62 -8.47
C GLU A 121 22.21 -16.76 -7.40
N LYS A 122 22.96 -15.88 -6.74
CA LYS A 122 22.39 -14.94 -5.77
C LYS A 122 21.50 -13.92 -6.46
N ALA A 123 20.25 -13.84 -6.04
CA ALA A 123 19.31 -12.82 -6.48
C ALA A 123 18.23 -12.54 -5.45
N VAL A 124 17.77 -11.28 -5.40
CA VAL A 124 16.61 -10.88 -4.61
C VAL A 124 15.79 -9.83 -5.37
N ALA A 125 14.47 -9.98 -5.35
CA ALA A 125 13.52 -8.93 -5.69
C ALA A 125 13.02 -8.28 -4.40
N LEU A 126 13.18 -6.96 -4.31
CA LEU A 126 12.68 -6.17 -3.19
C LEU A 126 11.39 -5.49 -3.63
N ASP A 127 10.26 -6.02 -3.19
CA ASP A 127 8.94 -5.43 -3.33
C ASP A 127 8.79 -4.28 -2.36
N LEU A 128 9.40 -3.15 -2.72
CA LEU A 128 9.43 -1.97 -1.89
C LEU A 128 8.04 -1.35 -1.74
N GLY A 129 7.69 -1.09 -0.49
CA GLY A 129 6.55 -0.26 -0.11
C GLY A 129 6.80 1.22 -0.39
N MET A 130 6.02 2.09 0.24
CA MET A 130 6.18 3.54 0.07
C MET A 130 7.47 4.03 0.75
N ILE A 131 8.36 4.67 -0.01
CA ILE A 131 9.60 5.26 0.51
C ILE A 131 9.35 6.71 0.91
N LEU A 132 9.67 7.10 2.14
CA LEU A 132 9.70 8.50 2.55
C LEU A 132 11.10 9.08 2.35
N GLY A 133 11.17 10.33 1.87
CA GLY A 133 12.39 11.13 1.91
C GLY A 133 13.11 11.34 0.57
N GLU A 134 13.08 10.38 -0.37
CA GLU A 134 13.75 10.47 -1.69
C GLU A 134 13.03 9.58 -2.75
N GLY A 135 13.20 9.90 -4.05
CA GLY A 135 12.69 9.10 -5.20
C GLY A 135 11.36 9.59 -5.82
N PHE A 136 10.79 8.77 -6.73
CA PHE A 136 9.60 9.11 -7.55
C PHE A 136 8.40 9.65 -6.74
N VAL A 137 8.23 9.17 -5.50
CA VAL A 137 7.10 9.55 -4.63
C VAL A 137 7.15 11.05 -4.26
N ILE A 138 8.33 11.66 -4.07
CA ILE A 138 8.44 13.09 -3.74
C ILE A 138 8.37 13.97 -4.99
N GLU A 139 8.91 13.50 -6.11
CA GLU A 139 8.85 14.21 -7.40
C GLU A 139 7.39 14.40 -7.87
N ASN A 140 6.45 13.61 -7.32
CA ASN A 140 5.03 13.69 -7.63
C ASN A 140 4.16 13.87 -6.37
N LYS A 141 4.03 15.13 -5.91
CA LYS A 141 3.30 15.50 -4.68
C LYS A 141 1.83 15.05 -4.66
N ASP A 142 1.16 15.00 -5.81
CA ASP A 142 -0.22 14.52 -5.92
C ASP A 142 -0.30 13.00 -5.73
N PHE A 143 0.69 12.26 -6.24
CA PHE A 143 0.82 10.81 -6.01
C PHE A 143 1.12 10.50 -4.55
N GLN A 144 1.99 11.28 -3.90
CA GLN A 144 2.26 11.17 -2.46
C GLN A 144 1.00 11.40 -1.62
N ALA A 145 0.26 12.48 -1.90
CA ALA A 145 -0.98 12.80 -1.19
C ALA A 145 -2.05 11.72 -1.40
N LYS A 146 -2.15 11.13 -2.59
CA LYS A 146 -3.08 10.04 -2.90
C LYS A 146 -2.67 8.74 -2.20
N LEU A 147 -1.39 8.37 -2.17
CA LEU A 147 -0.91 7.18 -1.46
C LEU A 147 -1.09 7.30 0.06
N LEU A 148 -0.75 8.46 0.62
CA LEU A 148 -0.98 8.76 2.04
C LEU A 148 -2.47 8.74 2.38
N ARG A 149 -3.35 9.15 1.46
CA ARG A 149 -4.81 9.04 1.63
C ARG A 149 -5.32 7.61 1.53
N LEU A 150 -4.73 6.79 0.64
CA LEU A 150 -5.11 5.39 0.47
C LEU A 150 -4.62 4.50 1.62
N ASN A 151 -3.63 4.96 2.43
CA ASN A 151 -3.18 4.31 3.68
C ASN A 151 -2.83 2.81 3.53
N LEU A 152 -2.45 2.37 2.31
CA LEU A 152 -2.26 0.96 1.99
C LEU A 152 -0.94 0.38 2.51
N LEU A 153 0.05 1.24 2.79
CA LEU A 153 1.43 0.82 3.05
C LEU A 153 2.04 1.64 4.19
N GLN A 154 2.78 0.97 5.06
CA GLN A 154 3.62 1.61 6.05
C GLN A 154 4.80 2.30 5.32
N PRO A 155 5.05 3.59 5.59
CA PRO A 155 6.21 4.28 5.05
C PRO A 155 7.52 3.63 5.52
N LEU A 156 8.44 3.45 4.59
CA LEU A 156 9.81 2.99 4.83
C LEU A 156 10.73 4.18 4.90
N LYS A 157 11.61 4.18 5.90
CA LYS A 157 12.68 5.15 5.96
C LYS A 157 13.84 4.69 5.09
N GLN A 158 14.62 5.65 4.62
CA GLN A 158 15.83 5.39 3.84
C GLN A 158 16.84 4.51 4.59
N GLU A 159 16.97 4.70 5.92
CA GLU A 159 17.84 3.88 6.77
C GLU A 159 17.45 2.38 6.75
N ASP A 160 16.16 2.08 6.71
CA ASP A 160 15.66 0.70 6.65
C ASP A 160 16.00 0.07 5.30
N ILE A 161 15.86 0.83 4.21
CA ILE A 161 16.15 0.37 2.85
C ILE A 161 17.64 0.10 2.69
N PHE A 162 18.49 1.01 3.17
CA PHE A 162 19.94 0.81 3.12
C PHE A 162 20.39 -0.36 4.01
N SER A 163 19.73 -0.59 5.14
CA SER A 163 19.98 -1.79 5.95
C SER A 163 19.64 -3.08 5.19
N ILE A 164 18.57 -3.08 4.39
CA ILE A 164 18.23 -4.20 3.50
C ILE A 164 19.28 -4.35 2.39
N PHE A 165 19.75 -3.25 1.79
CA PHE A 165 20.80 -3.29 0.79
C PHE A 165 22.11 -3.85 1.37
N ASP A 166 22.55 -3.38 2.54
CA ASP A 166 23.75 -3.88 3.20
C ASP A 166 23.67 -5.39 3.47
N PHE A 167 22.50 -5.87 3.89
CA PHE A 167 22.28 -7.30 4.09
C PHE A 167 22.42 -8.10 2.79
N TYR A 168 21.76 -7.67 1.70
CA TYR A 168 21.73 -8.43 0.44
C TYR A 168 22.96 -8.22 -0.45
N CYS A 169 23.70 -7.12 -0.28
CA CYS A 169 24.96 -6.87 -0.97
C CYS A 169 26.15 -7.55 -0.30
N ASN A 170 25.99 -8.09 0.91
CA ASN A 170 27.06 -8.80 1.60
C ASN A 170 27.34 -10.16 0.91
N PRO A 171 28.59 -10.41 0.46
CA PRO A 171 28.97 -11.68 -0.19
C PRO A 171 28.84 -12.90 0.73
N ASP A 172 28.77 -12.73 2.05
CA ASP A 172 28.59 -13.81 3.01
C ASP A 172 27.12 -14.16 3.26
N THR A 173 26.19 -13.28 2.88
CA THR A 173 24.74 -13.53 3.00
C THR A 173 24.33 -14.65 2.06
N ARG A 174 23.69 -15.68 2.61
CA ARG A 174 23.15 -16.81 1.86
C ARG A 174 21.66 -16.65 1.61
N ILE A 175 21.24 -16.98 0.39
CA ILE A 175 19.83 -17.05 0.00
C ILE A 175 19.52 -18.52 -0.24
N ASP A 176 19.22 -19.25 0.84
CA ASP A 176 19.17 -20.71 0.85
C ASP A 176 17.89 -21.30 0.23
N SER A 177 16.97 -20.46 -0.26
CA SER A 177 15.76 -20.93 -0.93
C SER A 177 15.19 -19.88 -1.89
N THR A 178 14.43 -20.34 -2.88
CA THR A 178 13.66 -19.47 -3.78
C THR A 178 12.67 -18.58 -3.01
N LYS A 179 12.17 -19.02 -1.84
CA LYS A 179 11.30 -18.21 -0.99
C LYS A 179 12.00 -17.01 -0.38
N ALA A 180 13.32 -17.10 -0.15
CA ALA A 180 14.13 -16.00 0.38
C ALA A 180 14.58 -15.01 -0.71
N SER A 181 14.24 -15.28 -1.98
CA SER A 181 14.59 -14.43 -3.13
C SER A 181 13.58 -13.30 -3.39
N GLN A 182 12.52 -13.20 -2.60
CA GLN A 182 11.52 -12.15 -2.69
C GLN A 182 11.26 -11.58 -1.30
N VAL A 183 11.38 -10.25 -1.15
CA VAL A 183 11.15 -9.55 0.11
C VAL A 183 10.14 -8.46 -0.12
N THR A 184 9.01 -8.53 0.58
CA THR A 184 7.98 -7.50 0.56
C THR A 184 8.05 -6.65 1.81
N THR A 185 8.09 -5.33 1.63
CA THR A 185 8.17 -4.36 2.73
C THR A 185 6.92 -3.48 2.75
N GLY A 186 6.70 -2.77 3.86
CA GLY A 186 5.62 -1.79 3.97
C GLY A 186 4.21 -2.37 4.09
N ILE A 187 4.04 -3.68 4.27
CA ILE A 187 2.73 -4.27 4.60
C ILE A 187 2.50 -4.18 6.10
N GLU A 188 1.49 -3.41 6.50
CA GLU A 188 1.08 -3.30 7.90
C GLU A 188 0.17 -4.46 8.31
N LEU A 189 0.27 -4.91 9.57
CA LEU A 189 -0.58 -5.97 10.10
C LEU A 189 -2.04 -5.49 10.20
N PRO A 190 -3.04 -6.30 9.78
CA PRO A 190 -4.46 -5.95 9.92
C PRO A 190 -4.85 -5.56 11.36
N ALA A 191 -4.32 -6.27 12.36
CA ALA A 191 -4.55 -5.95 13.76
C ALA A 191 -3.99 -4.57 14.16
N SER A 192 -2.82 -4.17 13.67
CA SER A 192 -2.23 -2.84 13.91
C SER A 192 -3.06 -1.73 13.24
N ILE A 193 -3.54 -1.98 12.02
CA ILE A 193 -4.43 -1.06 11.30
C ILE A 193 -5.71 -0.82 12.13
N LEU A 194 -6.36 -1.89 12.59
CA LEU A 194 -7.56 -1.81 13.42
C LEU A 194 -7.32 -1.10 14.76
N GLN A 195 -6.21 -1.40 15.45
CA GLN A 195 -5.84 -0.73 16.71
C GLN A 195 -5.66 0.78 16.55
N SER A 196 -5.22 1.25 15.39
CA SER A 196 -5.12 2.68 15.06
C SER A 196 -6.46 3.32 14.63
N GLY A 197 -7.58 2.58 14.73
CA GLY A 197 -8.90 3.03 14.30
C GLY A 197 -9.00 3.29 12.80
N ARG A 198 -8.20 2.56 12.00
CA ARG A 198 -8.25 2.57 10.53
C ARG A 198 -8.94 1.31 10.03
N GLU A 199 -9.51 1.40 8.84
CA GLU A 199 -10.12 0.25 8.16
C GLU A 199 -9.05 -0.56 7.42
N VAL A 200 -9.14 -1.88 7.50
CA VAL A 200 -8.22 -2.78 6.79
C VAL A 200 -8.50 -2.71 5.29
N PRO A 201 -7.50 -2.36 4.46
CA PRO A 201 -7.67 -2.27 3.02
C PRO A 201 -8.21 -3.55 2.39
N GLU A 202 -9.06 -3.40 1.37
CA GLU A 202 -9.65 -4.53 0.62
C GLU A 202 -8.58 -5.48 0.06
N ALA A 203 -7.44 -4.97 -0.39
CA ALA A 203 -6.32 -5.78 -0.88
C ALA A 203 -5.82 -6.78 0.18
N LEU A 204 -5.81 -6.39 1.46
CA LEU A 204 -5.41 -7.26 2.58
C LEU A 204 -6.52 -8.21 3.04
N GLN A 205 -7.75 -8.09 2.52
CA GLN A 205 -8.84 -9.03 2.81
C GLN A 205 -8.79 -10.27 1.91
N ARG A 206 -7.92 -10.29 0.88
CA ARG A 206 -7.72 -11.45 0.00
C ARG A 206 -7.13 -12.63 0.77
N SER A 207 -7.49 -13.86 0.38
CA SER A 207 -7.03 -15.10 1.04
C SER A 207 -5.50 -15.23 1.16
N LEU A 208 -4.76 -14.60 0.24
CA LEU A 208 -3.29 -14.51 0.26
C LEU A 208 -2.77 -13.98 1.61
N PHE A 209 -3.49 -13.05 2.24
CA PHE A 209 -3.09 -12.40 3.49
C PHE A 209 -3.78 -12.98 4.72
N SER A 210 -4.53 -14.08 4.59
CA SER A 210 -5.28 -14.69 5.70
C SER A 210 -4.43 -14.98 6.94
N LEU A 211 -3.15 -15.34 6.76
CA LEU A 211 -2.22 -15.57 7.87
C LEU A 211 -1.83 -14.27 8.59
N LEU A 212 -1.77 -13.12 7.90
CA LEU A 212 -1.46 -11.84 8.55
C LEU A 212 -2.57 -11.40 9.51
N HIS A 213 -3.82 -11.78 9.25
CA HIS A 213 -4.95 -11.53 10.17
C HIS A 213 -4.86 -12.32 11.48
N GLN A 214 -4.03 -13.35 11.53
CA GLN A 214 -3.79 -14.16 12.73
C GLN A 214 -2.63 -13.61 13.58
N ILE A 215 -1.83 -12.71 13.03
CA ILE A 215 -0.68 -12.13 13.73
C ILE A 215 -1.17 -10.97 14.60
N GLN A 216 -1.04 -11.14 15.91
CA GLN A 216 -1.21 -10.05 16.85
C GLN A 216 0.09 -9.26 16.95
N PRO A 217 0.06 -7.91 16.92
CA PRO A 217 1.25 -7.14 17.20
C PRO A 217 1.72 -7.46 18.61
N ASN A 218 3.03 -7.64 18.80
CA ASN A 218 3.58 -7.64 20.16
C ASN A 218 3.14 -6.35 20.84
N ARG A 219 2.66 -6.44 22.09
CA ARG A 219 2.41 -5.27 22.95
C ARG A 219 3.74 -4.56 23.20
N ALA A 220 4.26 -3.84 22.21
CA ALA A 220 5.20 -2.77 22.44
C ALA A 220 4.42 -1.73 23.24
N VAL A 221 4.95 -1.38 24.41
CA VAL A 221 4.43 -0.34 25.29
C VAL A 221 4.37 0.95 24.49
N ILE A 222 3.20 1.26 23.92
CA ILE A 222 2.90 2.59 23.44
C ILE A 222 2.65 3.41 24.70
N THR A 223 3.61 4.26 25.00
CA THR A 223 3.47 5.39 25.92
C THR A 223 2.18 6.13 25.58
N THR A 224 1.27 6.12 26.55
CA THR A 224 0.06 6.95 26.70
C THR A 224 0.00 8.14 25.74
N GLY A 225 -0.70 7.96 24.62
CA GLY A 225 -1.24 9.01 23.78
C GLY A 225 -2.72 8.70 23.56
N THR A 226 -3.57 9.44 24.27
CA THR A 226 -5.03 9.30 24.32
C THR A 226 -5.69 9.31 22.94
N ALA A 227 -6.48 8.28 22.62
CA ALA A 227 -7.60 8.39 21.68
C ALA A 227 -8.68 7.33 21.99
N ASN A 228 -9.77 7.80 22.58
CA ASN A 228 -10.99 7.06 22.88
C ASN A 228 -11.72 6.63 21.59
N ALA A 229 -11.35 5.50 21.01
CA ALA A 229 -12.24 4.77 20.11
C ALA A 229 -12.87 3.62 20.90
N GLN A 230 -13.89 3.92 21.72
CA GLN A 230 -14.79 2.87 22.17
C GLN A 230 -15.51 2.31 20.94
N ASP A 231 -15.54 0.98 20.82
CA ASP A 231 -16.21 0.29 19.72
C ASP A 231 -17.71 0.65 19.78
N VAL A 232 -18.21 1.31 18.74
CA VAL A 232 -19.62 1.71 18.62
C VAL A 232 -20.54 0.50 18.79
N SER A 233 -20.08 -0.68 18.38
CA SER A 233 -20.80 -1.95 18.55
C SER A 233 -20.95 -2.36 20.01
N GLU A 234 -20.00 -2.00 20.88
CA GLU A 234 -20.07 -2.25 22.34
C GLU A 234 -21.00 -1.26 23.01
N LEU A 235 -20.86 0.04 22.70
CA LEU A 235 -21.74 1.09 23.22
C LEU A 235 -23.21 0.85 22.83
N LEU A 236 -23.46 0.33 21.62
CA LEU A 236 -24.82 0.00 21.17
C LEU A 236 -25.45 -1.20 21.89
N LYS A 237 -24.64 -2.11 22.45
CA LYS A 237 -25.16 -3.22 23.26
C LYS A 237 -25.60 -2.75 24.65
N GLU A 238 -25.04 -1.65 25.12
CA GLU A 238 -25.38 -1.03 26.41
C GLU A 238 -26.56 -0.06 26.29
N ALA A 239 -26.88 0.41 25.09
CA ALA A 239 -28.03 1.27 24.83
C ALA A 239 -29.35 0.54 25.14
N THR A 240 -30.19 1.18 25.97
CA THR A 240 -31.46 0.60 26.41
C THR A 240 -32.64 1.09 25.58
N THR A 241 -32.50 2.23 24.90
CA THR A 241 -33.54 2.83 24.05
C THR A 241 -33.04 3.09 22.63
N VAL A 242 -33.99 3.18 21.69
CA VAL A 242 -33.69 3.56 20.29
C VAL A 242 -33.10 4.97 20.22
N GLN A 243 -33.51 5.87 21.10
CA GLN A 243 -33.06 7.27 21.16
C GLN A 243 -31.61 7.36 21.68
N GLU A 244 -31.25 6.60 22.70
CA GLU A 244 -29.85 6.49 23.17
C GLU A 244 -28.95 5.93 22.07
N ALA A 245 -29.38 4.84 21.42
CA ALA A 245 -28.64 4.26 20.32
C ALA A 245 -28.51 5.22 19.13
N ALA A 246 -29.57 5.97 18.82
CA ALA A 246 -29.55 6.99 17.77
C ALA A 246 -28.52 8.09 18.06
N ALA A 247 -28.43 8.55 19.31
CA ALA A 247 -27.43 9.54 19.73
C ALA A 247 -26.00 9.00 19.60
N ILE A 248 -25.76 7.75 20.02
CA ILE A 248 -24.47 7.06 19.87
C ILE A 248 -24.07 6.96 18.39
N ILE A 249 -24.99 6.53 17.52
CA ILE A 249 -24.72 6.39 16.08
C ILE A 249 -24.49 7.76 15.44
N ALA A 250 -25.27 8.77 15.77
CA ALA A 250 -25.12 10.12 15.22
C ALA A 250 -23.77 10.75 15.59
N GLU A 251 -23.34 10.59 16.84
CA GLU A 251 -22.04 11.06 17.31
C GLU A 251 -20.89 10.28 16.64
N ALA A 252 -21.04 8.96 16.48
CA ALA A 252 -20.06 8.15 15.74
C ALA A 252 -19.96 8.54 14.25
N LEU A 253 -21.09 8.82 13.59
CA LEU A 253 -21.14 9.31 12.22
C LEU A 253 -20.43 10.66 12.08
N LYS A 254 -20.69 11.60 13.01
CA LYS A 254 -20.01 12.89 13.07
C LYS A 254 -18.49 12.71 13.18
N ASN A 255 -18.04 11.89 14.13
CA ASN A 255 -16.62 11.64 14.36
C ASN A 255 -15.96 11.01 13.13
N LYS A 256 -16.63 10.06 12.46
CA LYS A 256 -16.15 9.44 11.24
C LYS A 256 -16.05 10.44 10.09
N LEU A 257 -17.05 11.30 9.90
CA LEU A 257 -17.04 12.33 8.86
C LEU A 257 -15.95 13.38 9.09
N CYS A 258 -15.81 13.89 10.31
CA CYS A 258 -14.76 14.84 10.67
C CYS A 258 -13.36 14.25 10.40
N LYS A 259 -13.13 12.97 10.77
CA LYS A 259 -11.87 12.26 10.49
C LYS A 259 -11.63 12.06 8.99
N LEU A 260 -12.65 11.73 8.21
CA LEU A 260 -12.53 11.51 6.75
C LEU A 260 -12.29 12.80 5.98
N LEU A 261 -12.85 13.91 6.46
CA LEU A 261 -12.80 15.21 5.79
C LEU A 261 -11.71 16.14 6.34
N GLY A 262 -11.06 15.77 7.46
CA GLY A 262 -10.04 16.58 8.12
C GLY A 262 -10.58 17.85 8.75
N VAL A 263 -11.81 17.79 9.29
CA VAL A 263 -12.50 18.91 9.95
C VAL A 263 -12.44 18.72 11.46
N GLU A 264 -12.21 19.78 12.21
CA GLU A 264 -12.19 19.75 13.68
C GLU A 264 -13.57 19.39 14.26
N LEU A 265 -13.59 18.58 15.32
CA LEU A 265 -14.82 18.06 15.94
C LEU A 265 -15.69 19.15 16.56
N ASP A 266 -15.05 20.19 17.11
CA ASP A 266 -15.73 21.27 17.86
C ASP A 266 -16.51 22.23 16.94
N GLU A 267 -16.25 22.18 15.63
CA GLU A 267 -16.92 23.02 14.63
C GLU A 267 -18.15 22.35 13.99
N ARG A 268 -18.53 21.15 14.44
CA ARG A 268 -19.59 20.34 13.82
C ARG A 268 -20.58 19.79 14.82
N SER A 269 -21.84 19.73 14.40
CA SER A 269 -22.97 19.26 15.21
C SER A 269 -23.63 18.02 14.59
N VAL A 270 -24.22 17.16 15.43
CA VAL A 270 -25.11 16.09 14.97
C VAL A 270 -26.39 16.62 14.28
N ASN A 271 -26.67 17.92 14.42
CA ASN A 271 -27.74 18.61 13.72
C ASN A 271 -27.35 19.13 12.34
N ASP A 272 -26.08 19.04 11.97
CA ASP A 272 -25.60 19.45 10.66
C ASP A 272 -26.10 18.49 9.58
N ARG A 273 -26.28 19.04 8.37
CA ARG A 273 -26.80 18.31 7.21
C ARG A 273 -25.67 17.57 6.51
N MET A 274 -25.97 16.43 5.91
CA MET A 274 -24.98 15.66 5.15
C MET A 274 -24.32 16.48 4.02
N GLU A 275 -25.07 17.38 3.40
CA GLU A 275 -24.58 18.29 2.36
C GLU A 275 -23.53 19.28 2.89
N SER A 276 -23.66 19.77 4.12
CA SER A 276 -22.67 20.70 4.69
C SER A 276 -21.32 20.04 5.01
N PHE A 277 -21.27 18.70 5.05
CA PHE A 277 -20.03 17.93 5.12
C PHE A 277 -19.44 17.64 3.72
N GLY A 278 -20.12 17.98 2.63
CA GLY A 278 -19.63 17.69 1.27
C GLY A 278 -19.64 16.18 0.94
N VAL A 279 -20.55 15.42 1.55
CA VAL A 279 -20.67 13.96 1.33
C VAL A 279 -21.05 13.69 -0.12
N ASN A 280 -20.14 13.07 -0.87
CA ASN A 280 -20.38 12.62 -2.24
C ASN A 280 -20.85 11.15 -2.27
N SER A 281 -21.17 10.64 -3.46
CA SER A 281 -21.66 9.25 -3.63
C SER A 281 -20.67 8.18 -3.12
N LEU A 282 -19.36 8.45 -3.13
CA LEU A 282 -18.35 7.51 -2.62
C LEU A 282 -18.32 7.49 -1.08
N LEU A 283 -18.33 8.65 -0.44
CA LEU A 283 -18.44 8.78 1.02
C LEU A 283 -19.74 8.15 1.53
N ALA A 284 -20.85 8.30 0.80
CA ALA A 284 -22.12 7.68 1.18
C ALA A 284 -22.08 6.15 1.12
N LEU A 285 -21.38 5.56 0.15
CA LEU A 285 -21.14 4.11 0.10
C LEU A 285 -20.28 3.65 1.28
N GLU A 286 -19.26 4.42 1.64
CA GLU A 286 -18.41 4.13 2.79
C GLU A 286 -19.19 4.17 4.12
N LEU A 287 -20.03 5.18 4.32
CA LEU A 287 -20.92 5.29 5.48
C LEU A 287 -21.94 4.15 5.53
N ARG A 288 -22.52 3.78 4.38
CA ARG A 288 -23.45 2.64 4.28
C ARG A 288 -22.78 1.34 4.72
N ASN A 289 -21.57 1.07 4.21
CA ASN A 289 -20.83 -0.15 4.53
C ASN A 289 -20.46 -0.18 6.02
N TRP A 290 -20.07 0.97 6.58
CA TRP A 290 -19.80 1.12 8.00
C TRP A 290 -21.04 0.84 8.87
N LEU A 291 -22.21 1.43 8.54
CA LEU A 291 -23.48 1.18 9.24
C LEU A 291 -23.87 -0.31 9.20
N LEU A 292 -23.67 -0.96 8.06
CA LEU A 292 -23.96 -2.39 7.92
C LEU A 292 -23.03 -3.27 8.76
N ARG A 293 -21.75 -2.90 8.86
CA ARG A 293 -20.73 -3.70 9.55
C ARG A 293 -20.77 -3.52 11.06
N ASP A 294 -20.72 -2.27 11.52
CA ASP A 294 -20.44 -1.92 12.92
C ASP A 294 -21.74 -1.64 13.69
N VAL A 295 -22.74 -1.05 13.02
CA VAL A 295 -24.08 -0.83 13.61
C VAL A 295 -25.04 -1.98 13.32
N ARG A 296 -24.71 -2.88 12.38
CA ARG A 296 -25.60 -3.94 11.86
C ARG A 296 -26.95 -3.39 11.39
N ALA A 297 -26.93 -2.24 10.72
CA ALA A 297 -28.11 -1.58 10.17
C ALA A 297 -27.98 -1.47 8.65
N GLU A 298 -28.93 -2.03 7.91
CA GLU A 298 -28.96 -1.95 6.46
C GLU A 298 -29.72 -0.69 5.99
N LEU A 299 -28.98 0.28 5.46
CA LEU A 299 -29.53 1.48 4.84
C LEU A 299 -29.23 1.49 3.35
N ALA A 300 -30.12 2.06 2.56
CA ALA A 300 -29.86 2.39 1.17
C ALA A 300 -29.07 3.71 1.09
N VAL A 301 -28.27 3.86 0.02
CA VAL A 301 -27.41 5.05 -0.16
C VAL A 301 -28.25 6.34 -0.23
N PHE A 302 -29.44 6.30 -0.83
CA PHE A 302 -30.34 7.45 -0.88
C PHE A 302 -30.98 7.80 0.48
N GLU A 303 -30.96 6.89 1.46
CA GLU A 303 -31.42 7.18 2.83
C GLU A 303 -30.33 7.92 3.64
N ILE A 304 -29.08 7.84 3.17
CA ILE A 304 -27.91 8.51 3.75
C ILE A 304 -27.64 9.84 3.04
N LEU A 305 -27.91 9.90 1.73
CA LEU A 305 -27.77 11.10 0.90
C LEU A 305 -29.01 12.01 0.99
N GLY A 306 -28.80 13.32 0.86
CA GLY A 306 -29.85 14.33 0.79
C GLY A 306 -29.85 15.29 1.99
N ASP A 307 -31.00 15.92 2.25
CA ASP A 307 -31.14 17.00 3.25
C ASP A 307 -31.27 16.49 4.71
N SER A 308 -30.94 15.22 4.95
CA SER A 308 -31.02 14.58 6.26
C SER A 308 -29.92 15.09 7.19
N LYS A 309 -30.27 15.27 8.47
CA LYS A 309 -29.27 15.55 9.51
C LYS A 309 -28.60 14.26 9.97
N LEU A 310 -27.40 14.37 10.54
CA LEU A 310 -26.71 13.22 11.13
C LEU A 310 -27.56 12.51 12.20
N GLY A 311 -28.30 13.28 13.00
CA GLY A 311 -29.28 12.74 13.96
C GLY A 311 -30.38 11.90 13.33
N ASP A 312 -30.90 12.30 12.16
CA ASP A 312 -31.96 11.57 11.45
C ASP A 312 -31.45 10.22 10.93
N ILE A 313 -30.22 10.21 10.40
CA ILE A 313 -29.54 9.00 9.94
C ILE A 313 -29.24 8.09 11.14
N GLY A 314 -28.77 8.65 12.25
CA GLY A 314 -28.56 7.91 13.50
C GLY A 314 -29.84 7.23 13.98
N LEU A 315 -30.98 7.92 13.93
CA LEU A 315 -32.28 7.37 14.29
C LEU A 315 -32.75 6.27 13.34
N LEU A 316 -32.59 6.47 12.03
CA LEU A 316 -32.94 5.48 11.02
C LEU A 316 -32.10 4.21 11.17
N ALA A 317 -30.80 4.36 11.40
CA ALA A 317 -29.87 3.26 11.67
C ALA A 317 -30.21 2.53 12.97
N ALA A 318 -30.53 3.25 14.05
CA ALA A 318 -30.94 2.63 15.31
C ALA A 318 -32.19 1.75 15.12
N ARG A 319 -33.20 2.21 14.39
CA ARG A 319 -34.43 1.41 14.16
C ARG A 319 -34.19 0.12 13.35
N LYS A 320 -33.17 0.13 12.49
CA LYS A 320 -32.79 -0.99 11.62
C LYS A 320 -31.68 -1.87 12.20
N SER A 321 -31.01 -1.43 13.27
CA SER A 321 -29.89 -2.14 13.87
C SER A 321 -30.32 -3.46 14.50
N LEU A 322 -29.57 -4.52 14.23
CA LEU A 322 -29.74 -5.83 14.87
C LEU A 322 -29.08 -5.91 16.26
N LEU A 323 -28.34 -4.89 16.69
CA LEU A 323 -27.61 -4.88 17.97
C LEU A 323 -28.43 -4.37 19.16
N ILE A 324 -29.52 -3.64 18.89
CA ILE A 324 -30.35 -3.03 19.95
C ILE A 324 -31.43 -4.04 20.38
N ARG A 325 -31.59 -4.21 21.69
CA ARG A 325 -32.59 -5.15 22.26
C ARG A 325 -34.01 -4.74 21.85
N LYS A 326 -34.82 -5.73 21.45
CA LYS A 326 -36.17 -5.59 20.87
C LYS A 326 -37.28 -5.14 21.86
N GLU A 327 -36.97 -4.52 23.00
CA GLU A 327 -38.01 -4.11 23.97
C GLU A 327 -38.66 -2.75 23.67
N GLY A 328 -38.25 -2.04 22.63
CA GLY A 328 -38.76 -0.69 22.29
C GLY A 328 -39.47 -0.53 20.95
N ARG A 329 -39.91 -1.61 20.28
CA ARG A 329 -40.79 -1.48 19.10
C ARG A 329 -42.25 -1.44 19.54
N GLU A 330 -42.70 -0.30 20.05
CA GLU A 330 -44.13 -0.02 20.09
C GLU A 330 -44.66 0.17 18.66
N THR A 331 -45.84 -0.41 18.46
CA THR A 331 -46.74 -0.37 17.29
C THR A 331 -46.93 1.00 16.68
#